data_AF-A0A1H9SJ92-F1
#
_entry.id   AF-A0A1H9SJ92-F1
#
_cell.length_a   1.000
_cell.length_b   1.000
_cell.length_c   1.000
_cell.angle_alpha   90.00
_cell.angle_beta   90.00
_cell.angle_gamma   90.00
#
_symmetry.space_group_name_H-M   'P 1'
#
loop_
_entity.id
_entity.type
_entity.pdbx_description
1 polymer ?
#
loop_
_entity_poly.entity_id
_entity_poly.type
_entity_poly.pdbx_seq_one_letter_code
_entity_poly.pdbx_strand_id
1 'polypeptide(L)'
;MLGGISIWQLLIVLGIIILVFGTKKLRNVGTDLGGAVKGFKKAVHEDEKDADKKDDDQPQAKVRHDEAGNTYDVQAEEKDKQAAENDERK
;
A
#
# COMPACT_ATOMS: atom_id res chain seq x y z
N MET A 1 30.97 -22.09 16.48
CA MET A 1 29.89 -21.87 17.48
C MET A 1 28.86 -20.86 16.97
N LEU A 2 28.35 -21.00 15.74
CA LEU A 2 27.35 -20.09 15.13
C LEU A 2 26.18 -20.84 14.47
N GLY A 3 25.99 -22.13 14.81
CA GLY A 3 24.95 -23.00 14.22
C GLY A 3 23.75 -23.24 15.13
N GLY A 4 23.44 -22.30 16.05
CA GLY A 4 22.46 -22.51 17.12
C GLY A 4 21.08 -21.89 16.89
N ILE A 5 20.95 -20.97 15.92
CA ILE A 5 19.65 -20.36 15.60
C ILE A 5 18.98 -21.23 14.55
N SER A 6 18.27 -22.26 15.02
CA SER A 6 17.44 -23.07 14.14
C SER A 6 16.18 -22.29 13.75
N ILE A 7 15.74 -22.48 12.50
CA ILE A 7 14.56 -21.83 11.92
C ILE A 7 13.31 -22.04 12.78
N TRP A 8 13.21 -23.17 13.48
CA TRP A 8 12.10 -23.47 14.39
C TRP A 8 12.01 -22.51 15.58
N GLN A 9 13.14 -22.08 16.14
CA GLN A 9 13.16 -21.10 17.22
C GLN A 9 12.69 -19.72 16.74
N LEU A 10 13.10 -19.31 15.53
CA LEU A 10 12.68 -18.04 14.95
C LEU A 10 11.16 -17.97 14.72
N LEU A 11 10.54 -19.07 14.28
CA LEU A 11 9.09 -19.14 14.10
C LEU A 11 8.33 -18.99 15.43
N ILE A 12 8.80 -19.65 16.49
CA ILE A 12 8.20 -19.55 17.83
C ILE A 12 8.31 -18.11 18.35
N VAL A 13 9.47 -17.49 18.22
CA VAL A 13 9.70 -16.09 18.64
C VAL A 13 8.81 -15.14 17.83
N LEU A 14 8.74 -15.31 16.51
CA LEU A 14 7.88 -14.50 15.65
C LEU A 14 6.40 -14.62 16.04
N GLY A 15 5.94 -15.83 16.39
CA GLY A 15 4.58 -16.06 16.87
C GLY A 15 4.26 -15.26 18.14
N ILE A 16 5.18 -15.23 19.11
CA ILE A 16 5.01 -14.44 20.34
C ILE A 16 4.96 -12.94 20.02
N ILE A 17 5.83 -12.44 19.15
CA ILE A 17 5.82 -11.03 18.73
C ILE A 17 4.48 -10.66 18.10
N ILE A 18 3.95 -11.50 17.21
CA ILE A 18 2.64 -11.27 16.58
C ILE A 18 1.52 -11.28 17.62
N LEU A 19 1.57 -12.15 18.64
CA LEU A 19 0.58 -12.19 19.72
C LEU A 19 0.62 -10.92 20.60
N VAL A 20 1.82 -10.41 20.92
CA VAL A 20 1.98 -9.21 21.76
C VAL A 20 1.61 -7.93 21.00
N PHE A 21 2.08 -7.79 19.76
CA PHE A 21 1.84 -6.58 18.96
C PHE A 21 0.51 -6.62 18.19
N GLY A 22 -0.04 -7.81 17.95
CA GLY A 22 -1.18 -8.05 17.08
C GLY A 22 -0.83 -7.94 15.59
N THR A 23 -1.57 -8.65 14.74
CA THR A 23 -1.38 -8.63 13.28
C THR A 23 -1.70 -7.27 12.64
N LYS A 24 -2.58 -6.46 13.25
CA LYS A 24 -2.99 -5.15 12.72
C LYS A 24 -1.85 -4.13 12.74
N LYS A 25 -1.10 -4.05 13.85
CA LYS A 25 0.10 -3.19 13.97
C LYS A 25 1.21 -3.69 13.05
N LEU A 26 1.43 -5.01 13.02
CA LEU A 26 2.48 -5.61 12.20
C LEU A 26 2.20 -5.45 10.70
N ARG A 27 0.93 -5.47 10.27
CA ARG A 27 0.54 -5.17 8.88
C ARG A 27 0.82 -3.73 8.51
N ASN A 28 0.43 -2.76 9.35
CA ASN A 28 0.65 -1.35 9.05
C ASN A 28 2.15 -1.04 8.88
N VAL A 29 2.95 -1.44 9.87
CA VAL A 29 4.42 -1.25 9.84
C VAL A 29 5.09 -2.13 8.77
N GLY A 30 4.56 -3.33 8.55
CA GLY A 30 5.07 -4.27 7.54
C GLY A 30 4.80 -3.82 6.11
N THR A 31 3.72 -3.09 5.84
CA THR A 31 3.46 -2.48 4.52
C THR A 31 4.47 -1.37 4.23
N ASP A 32 4.74 -0.50 5.21
CA ASP A 32 5.68 0.62 5.05
C ASP A 32 7.12 0.11 4.87
N LEU A 33 7.57 -0.79 5.75
CA LEU A 33 8.90 -1.40 5.67
C LEU A 33 9.02 -2.34 4.47
N GLY A 34 7.99 -3.12 4.18
CA GLY A 34 7.95 -4.04 3.05
C GLY A 34 8.02 -3.33 1.71
N GLY A 35 7.38 -2.15 1.58
CA GLY A 35 7.49 -1.30 0.40
C GLY A 35 8.92 -0.82 0.16
N ALA A 36 9.59 -0.32 1.21
CA ALA A 36 10.98 0.12 1.13
C ALA A 36 11.94 -1.03 0.77
N VAL A 37 11.78 -2.20 1.39
CA VAL A 37 12.59 -3.39 1.11
C VAL A 37 12.30 -3.95 -0.29
N LYS A 38 11.06 -3.88 -0.78
CA LYS A 38 10.71 -4.28 -2.17
C LYS A 38 11.44 -3.42 -3.20
N GLY A 39 11.49 -2.10 -2.99
CA GLY A 39 12.25 -1.17 -3.83
C GLY A 39 13.75 -1.46 -3.82
N PHE A 40 14.33 -1.69 -2.63
CA PHE A 40 15.74 -2.05 -2.48
C PHE A 40 16.08 -3.38 -3.18
N LYS A 41 15.29 -4.44 -2.97
CA LYS A 41 15.47 -5.74 -3.64
C LYS A 41 15.34 -5.61 -5.16
N LYS A 42 14.45 -4.75 -5.64
CA LYS A 42 14.27 -4.50 -7.07
C LYS A 42 15.48 -3.79 -7.65
N ALA A 43 15.97 -2.72 -7.02
CA ALA A 43 17.16 -2.00 -7.47
C ALA A 43 18.41 -2.90 -7.48
N VAL A 44 18.64 -3.66 -6.40
CA VAL A 44 19.78 -4.60 -6.31
C VAL A 44 19.69 -5.69 -7.39
N HIS A 45 18.50 -6.21 -7.68
CA HIS A 45 18.35 -7.20 -8.76
C HIS A 45 18.34 -6.59 -10.17
N GLU A 46 17.92 -5.33 -10.35
CA GLU A 46 18.05 -4.61 -11.62
C GLU A 46 19.52 -4.34 -11.91
N ASP A 47 20.29 -3.90 -10.91
CA ASP A 47 21.75 -3.75 -11.02
C ASP A 47 22.46 -5.09 -11.37
N GLU A 48 21.97 -6.23 -10.88
CA GLU A 48 22.47 -7.56 -11.26
C GLU A 48 21.99 -8.03 -12.65
N LYS A 49 20.82 -7.57 -13.12
CA LYS A 49 20.22 -7.95 -14.42
C LYS A 49 20.56 -7.00 -15.56
N ASP A 50 21.04 -5.79 -15.30
CA ASP A 50 21.55 -4.88 -16.34
C ASP A 50 22.85 -5.37 -16.97
N ALA A 51 23.47 -6.43 -16.42
CA ALA A 51 24.52 -7.21 -17.09
C ALA A 51 23.97 -8.23 -18.11
N ASP A 52 22.69 -8.59 -18.09
CA ASP A 52 22.07 -9.51 -19.05
C ASP A 52 20.57 -9.24 -19.25
N LYS A 53 20.26 -8.39 -20.23
CA LYS A 53 18.97 -8.22 -20.94
C LYS A 53 17.85 -7.45 -20.21
N LYS A 54 17.58 -6.27 -20.78
CA LYS A 54 16.28 -5.62 -20.88
C LYS A 54 15.23 -6.64 -21.34
N ASP A 55 14.29 -7.02 -20.48
CA ASP A 55 12.90 -7.38 -20.80
C ASP A 55 12.21 -7.88 -19.51
N ASP A 56 11.36 -7.04 -18.94
CA ASP A 56 9.95 -7.40 -18.65
C ASP A 56 9.27 -6.23 -17.93
N ASP A 57 8.48 -5.51 -18.72
CA ASP A 57 7.38 -4.67 -18.27
C ASP A 57 6.40 -5.56 -17.48
N GLN A 58 6.36 -5.43 -16.15
CA GLN A 58 5.31 -6.04 -15.33
C GLN A 58 4.49 -4.99 -14.57
N PRO A 59 3.17 -4.90 -14.85
CA PRO A 59 2.27 -3.95 -14.21
C PRO A 59 1.85 -4.50 -12.83
N GLN A 60 2.57 -4.15 -11.76
CA GLN A 60 2.23 -4.66 -10.44
C GLN A 60 1.39 -3.68 -9.61
N ALA A 61 0.08 -3.91 -9.76
CA ALA A 61 -0.96 -3.84 -8.73
C ALA A 61 -1.28 -2.46 -8.11
N LYS A 62 -2.39 -1.90 -8.59
CA LYS A 62 -3.26 -1.01 -7.79
C LYS A 62 -3.58 -1.72 -6.46
N VAL A 63 -2.97 -1.28 -5.37
CA VAL A 63 -3.44 -1.59 -4.03
C VAL A 63 -4.72 -0.77 -3.84
N ARG A 64 -5.87 -1.42 -4.07
CA ARG A 64 -7.16 -0.88 -3.63
C ARG A 64 -7.18 -0.95 -2.11
N HIS A 65 -7.21 0.20 -1.46
CA HIS A 65 -7.64 0.28 -0.07
C HIS A 65 -9.16 0.10 -0.07
N ASP A 66 -9.61 -1.14 0.08
CA ASP A 66 -10.99 -1.42 0.47
C ASP A 66 -11.07 -1.18 1.99
N GLU A 67 -11.19 0.09 2.41
CA GLU A 67 -11.58 0.42 3.77
C GLU A 67 -12.92 1.16 3.70
N ALA A 68 -14.00 0.39 3.91
CA ALA A 68 -15.34 0.90 4.16
C ALA A 68 -15.34 1.64 5.50
N GLY A 69 -14.88 2.88 5.49
CA GLY A 69 -15.05 3.86 6.57
C GLY A 69 -15.96 4.95 6.05
N ASN A 70 -17.19 4.99 6.56
CA ASN A 70 -18.23 5.96 6.22
C ASN A 70 -17.71 7.40 6.32
N THR A 71 -17.39 8.02 5.20
CA THR A 71 -17.29 9.48 5.10
C THR A 71 -18.69 10.01 4.84
N TYR A 72 -19.23 10.78 5.79
CA TYR A 72 -20.54 11.42 5.66
C TYR A 72 -20.41 12.61 4.71
N ASP A 73 -20.95 12.50 3.50
CA ASP A 73 -21.01 13.61 2.55
C ASP A 73 -22.05 14.64 2.99
N VAL A 74 -21.59 15.84 3.38
CA VAL A 74 -22.44 17.02 3.56
C VAL A 74 -22.71 17.60 2.17
N GLN A 75 -23.90 17.35 1.64
CA GLN A 75 -24.38 17.92 0.40
C GLN A 75 -24.87 19.35 0.66
N ALA A 76 -24.08 20.35 0.27
CA ALA A 76 -24.53 21.73 0.26
C ALA A 76 -25.46 21.94 -0.95
N GLU A 77 -26.77 22.01 -0.69
CA GLU A 77 -27.74 22.60 -1.61
C GLU A 77 -27.53 24.12 -1.65
N GLU A 78 -27.10 24.66 -2.79
CA GLU A 78 -27.35 26.05 -3.13
C GLU A 78 -27.48 26.17 -4.66
N LYS A 79 -28.71 26.04 -5.15
CA LYS A 79 -29.05 26.32 -6.55
C LYS A 79 -30.27 27.24 -6.60
N ASP A 80 -30.08 28.47 -6.14
CA ASP A 80 -30.94 29.58 -6.51
C ASP A 80 -30.10 30.62 -7.26
N LYS A 81 -30.66 31.11 -8.39
CA LYS A 81 -30.13 32.15 -9.33
C LYS A 81 -29.57 31.69 -10.68
N GLN A 82 -30.20 30.71 -11.33
CA GLN A 82 -30.17 30.58 -12.80
C GLN A 82 -31.60 30.41 -13.33
N ALA A 83 -32.41 31.46 -13.18
CA ALA A 83 -33.74 31.53 -13.81
C ALA A 83 -34.09 32.95 -14.33
N ALA A 84 -33.13 33.89 -14.33
CA ALA A 84 -33.38 35.29 -14.69
C ALA A 84 -32.62 35.75 -15.95
N GLU A 85 -32.02 34.84 -16.73
CA GLU A 85 -31.22 35.21 -17.91
C GLU A 85 -31.57 34.33 -19.11
N ASN A 86 -32.85 34.33 -19.51
CA ASN A 86 -33.22 33.86 -20.85
C ASN A 86 -34.36 34.69 -21.47
N ASP A 87 -34.45 35.97 -21.08
CA ASP A 87 -35.40 36.96 -21.62
C ASP A 87 -34.70 38.03 -22.51
N GLU A 88 -33.53 37.73 -23.08
CA GLU A 88 -32.80 38.70 -23.95
C GLU A 88 -32.29 38.12 -25.29
N ARG A 89 -32.67 36.90 -25.68
CA ARG A 89 -32.14 36.27 -26.90
C ARG A 89 -33.22 35.51 -27.72
N LYS A 90 -34.06 36.30 -28.41
CA LYS A 90 -34.86 35.95 -29.61
C LYS A 90 -36.11 35.09 -29.44
#